data_AF-A0A939WWE0-F1
#
_entry.id   AF-A0A939WWE0-F1
#
_cell.length_a   1.000
_cell.length_b   1.000
_cell.length_c   1.000
_cell.angle_alpha   90.00
_cell.angle_beta   90.00
_cell.angle_gamma   90.00
#
_symmetry.space_group_name_H-M   'P 1'
#
loop_
_entity.id
_entity.type
_entity.pdbx_description
1 polymer ?
#
loop_
_entity_poly.entity_id
_entity_poly.type
_entity_poly.pdbx_seq_one_letter_code
_entity_poly.pdbx_strand_id
1 'polypeptide(L)'
;MTDFEYIVKQVKKFHFTKWDDGELRKCVDMLPNLSRQELTSLYYSKWVKEDWKFRDAVFNALFADKVGKREERIKNLDTDALIEEFKDKKSGNVALIRKEMRERYKANKDFDRSKIATAFNASIKMDQQWVKSQVRKERYGDSGNNYQWKKTSWK
;
A
#
# COMPACT_ATOMS: atom_id res chain seq x y z
N MET A 1 -6.86 -16.30 28.34
CA MET A 1 -6.29 -15.05 27.82
C MET A 1 -6.86 -14.85 26.44
N THR A 2 -7.61 -13.77 26.22
CA THR A 2 -8.20 -13.46 24.91
C THR A 2 -7.16 -12.84 23.97
N ASP A 3 -7.46 -12.81 22.67
CA ASP A 3 -6.62 -12.14 21.66
C ASP A 3 -6.43 -10.65 22.02
N PHE A 4 -7.49 -9.99 22.51
CA PHE A 4 -7.42 -8.60 22.98
C PHE A 4 -6.44 -8.43 24.15
N GLU A 5 -6.54 -9.27 25.17
CA GLU A 5 -5.66 -9.21 26.35
C GLU A 5 -4.20 -9.45 25.97
N TYR A 6 -3.95 -10.39 25.05
CA TYR A 6 -2.62 -10.67 24.52
C TYR A 6 -2.05 -9.44 23.81
N ILE A 7 -2.80 -8.86 22.87
CA ILE A 7 -2.37 -7.69 22.10
C ILE A 7 -2.07 -6.52 23.04
N VAL A 8 -2.95 -6.22 24.00
CA VAL A 8 -2.73 -5.13 24.97
C VAL A 8 -1.45 -5.35 25.78
N LYS A 9 -1.17 -6.60 26.18
CA LYS A 9 0.08 -6.95 26.88
C LYS A 9 1.30 -6.68 26.00
N GLN A 10 1.26 -7.08 24.72
CA GLN A 10 2.39 -6.88 23.81
C GLN A 10 2.59 -5.40 23.46
N VAL A 11 1.53 -4.65 23.18
CA VAL A 11 1.62 -3.21 22.87
C VAL A 11 2.18 -2.42 24.08
N LYS A 12 1.80 -2.79 25.31
CA LYS A 12 2.41 -2.21 26.53
C LYS A 12 3.90 -2.57 26.65
N LYS A 13 4.28 -3.80 26.34
CA LYS A 13 5.68 -4.25 26.38
C LYS A 13 6.52 -3.56 25.30
N PHE A 14 5.96 -3.38 24.10
CA PHE A 14 6.57 -2.68 22.98
C PHE A 14 7.04 -1.28 23.37
N HIS A 15 6.20 -0.53 24.09
CA HIS A 15 6.51 0.82 24.55
C HIS A 15 7.88 0.91 25.27
N PHE A 16 8.32 -0.17 25.92
CA PHE A 16 9.60 -0.23 26.63
C PHE A 16 10.74 -0.92 25.86
N THR A 17 10.44 -1.82 24.93
CA THR A 17 11.45 -2.78 24.40
C THR A 17 11.53 -2.87 22.87
N LYS A 18 10.74 -2.08 22.13
CA LYS A 18 10.52 -2.18 20.67
C LYS A 18 9.90 -3.52 20.26
N TRP A 19 9.49 -3.63 18.99
CA TRP A 19 8.80 -4.82 18.49
C TRP A 19 9.81 -5.90 18.14
N ASP A 20 9.47 -7.12 18.50
CA ASP A 20 9.92 -8.28 17.75
C ASP A 20 9.01 -8.41 16.50
N ASP A 21 9.61 -8.55 15.32
CA ASP A 21 8.85 -8.58 14.05
C ASP A 21 7.84 -9.75 14.01
N GLY A 22 8.17 -10.88 14.65
CA GLY A 22 7.27 -12.03 14.77
C GLY A 22 6.06 -11.74 15.65
N GLU A 23 6.28 -11.10 16.80
CA GLU A 23 5.21 -10.69 17.70
C GLU A 23 4.31 -9.61 17.10
N LEU A 24 4.88 -8.67 16.35
CA LEU A 24 4.09 -7.66 15.64
C LEU A 24 3.16 -8.31 14.62
N ARG A 25 3.70 -9.20 13.78
CA ARG A 25 2.89 -9.93 12.78
C ARG A 25 1.78 -10.72 13.45
N LYS A 26 2.09 -11.46 14.52
CA LYS A 26 1.10 -12.23 15.28
C LYS A 26 -0.01 -11.34 15.83
N CYS A 27 0.31 -10.17 16.38
CA CYS A 27 -0.70 -9.23 16.86
C CYS A 27 -1.57 -8.70 15.72
N VAL A 28 -0.99 -8.44 14.54
CA VAL A 28 -1.74 -8.00 13.34
C VAL A 28 -2.70 -9.10 12.86
N ASP A 29 -2.25 -10.35 12.82
CA ASP A 29 -3.04 -11.49 12.37
C ASP A 29 -4.24 -11.80 13.29
N MET A 30 -4.17 -11.36 14.56
CA MET A 30 -5.26 -11.49 15.54
C MET A 30 -6.29 -10.35 15.47
N LEU A 31 -5.98 -9.21 14.83
CA LEU A 31 -6.89 -8.07 14.75
C LEU A 31 -8.28 -8.41 14.16
N PRO A 32 -8.41 -9.26 13.13
CA PRO A 32 -9.71 -9.63 12.58
C PRO A 32 -10.64 -10.38 13.55
N ASN A 33 -10.08 -10.99 14.61
CA ASN A 33 -10.87 -11.72 15.61
C ASN A 33 -11.49 -10.79 16.66
N LEU A 34 -11.04 -9.54 16.71
CA LEU A 34 -11.49 -8.57 17.69
C LEU A 34 -12.85 -7.98 17.31
N SER A 35 -13.67 -7.74 18.32
CA SER A 35 -14.90 -6.97 18.16
C SER A 35 -14.58 -5.52 17.76
N ARG A 36 -15.55 -4.85 17.17
CA ARG A 36 -15.44 -3.43 16.82
C ARG A 36 -15.12 -2.55 18.03
N GLN A 37 -15.66 -2.88 19.21
CA GLN A 37 -15.39 -2.15 20.46
C GLN A 37 -13.94 -2.33 20.90
N GLU A 38 -13.41 -3.55 20.83
CA GLU A 38 -12.00 -3.86 21.15
C GLU A 38 -11.03 -3.17 20.20
N LEU A 39 -11.31 -3.21 18.88
CA LEU A 39 -10.51 -2.49 17.89
C LEU A 39 -10.54 -0.97 18.13
N THR A 40 -11.69 -0.42 18.49
CA THR A 40 -11.83 1.00 18.82
C THR A 40 -11.02 1.36 20.06
N SER A 41 -11.10 0.52 21.09
CA SER A 41 -10.31 0.67 22.32
C SER A 41 -8.80 0.64 22.04
N LEU A 42 -8.34 -0.31 21.21
CA LEU A 42 -6.94 -0.37 20.77
C LEU A 42 -6.54 0.88 19.98
N TYR A 43 -7.34 1.32 19.02
CA TYR A 43 -7.01 2.46 18.16
C TYR A 43 -6.83 3.77 18.96
N TYR A 44 -7.63 3.98 20.00
CA TYR A 44 -7.53 5.16 20.86
C TYR A 44 -6.58 5.00 22.06
N SER A 45 -6.08 3.78 22.30
CA SER A 45 -5.11 3.49 23.36
C SER A 45 -3.86 4.37 23.22
N LYS A 46 -3.42 4.94 24.35
CA LYS A 46 -2.19 5.75 24.39
C LYS A 46 -0.97 4.98 23.86
N TRP A 47 -0.94 3.66 24.07
CA TRP A 47 0.17 2.81 23.68
C TRP A 47 0.24 2.56 22.16
N VAL A 48 -0.91 2.52 21.48
CA VAL A 48 -0.98 2.34 20.01
C VAL A 48 -0.73 3.68 19.29
N LYS A 49 -1.06 4.81 19.91
CA LYS A 49 -0.84 6.15 19.31
C LYS A 49 0.63 6.40 18.95
N GLU A 50 1.55 5.84 19.71
CA GLU A 50 3.00 6.01 19.53
C GLU A 50 3.60 5.08 18.47
N ASP A 51 2.86 4.05 18.04
CA ASP A 51 3.27 3.15 16.96
C ASP A 51 2.38 3.30 15.73
N TRP A 52 2.86 4.09 14.77
CA TRP A 52 2.14 4.32 13.53
C TRP A 52 1.89 3.05 12.71
N LYS A 53 2.77 2.05 12.75
CA LYS A 53 2.62 0.81 11.96
C LYS A 53 1.48 -0.04 12.50
N PHE A 54 1.51 -0.30 13.80
CA PHE A 54 0.45 -1.09 14.44
C PHE A 54 -0.87 -0.32 14.44
N ARG A 55 -0.84 1.00 14.63
CA ARG A 55 -2.03 1.85 14.51
C ARG A 55 -2.68 1.79 13.14
N ASP A 56 -1.89 1.76 12.07
CA ASP A 56 -2.41 1.61 10.70
C ASP A 56 -3.07 0.24 10.51
N ALA A 57 -2.49 -0.83 11.06
CA ALA A 57 -3.10 -2.16 11.03
C ALA A 57 -4.46 -2.19 11.77
N VAL A 58 -4.54 -1.58 12.96
CA VAL A 58 -5.82 -1.46 13.71
C VAL A 58 -6.82 -0.62 12.93
N PHE A 59 -6.39 0.47 12.30
CA PHE A 59 -7.26 1.30 11.46
C PHE A 59 -7.83 0.50 10.29
N ASN A 60 -6.98 -0.25 9.57
CA ASN A 60 -7.40 -1.07 8.44
C ASN A 60 -8.37 -2.17 8.87
N ALA A 61 -8.18 -2.78 10.04
CA ALA A 61 -9.14 -3.73 10.60
C ALA A 61 -10.48 -3.05 10.98
N LEU A 62 -10.44 -1.90 11.65
CA LEU A 62 -11.63 -1.18 12.13
C LEU A 62 -12.51 -0.63 10.99
N PHE A 63 -11.88 -0.27 9.88
CA PHE A 63 -12.53 0.35 8.72
C PHE A 63 -12.51 -0.54 7.47
N ALA A 64 -12.25 -1.84 7.61
CA ALA A 64 -12.16 -2.80 6.51
C ALA A 64 -13.34 -2.68 5.52
N ASP A 65 -14.58 -2.60 6.02
CA ASP A 65 -15.77 -2.45 5.18
C ASP A 65 -15.80 -1.14 4.38
N LYS A 66 -15.36 -0.04 4.99
CA LYS A 66 -15.35 1.27 4.33
C LYS A 66 -14.20 1.37 3.33
N VAL A 67 -13.05 0.78 3.65
CA VAL A 67 -11.90 0.66 2.76
C VAL A 67 -12.26 -0.23 1.57
N GLY A 68 -12.86 -1.39 1.82
CA GLY A 68 -13.32 -2.32 0.78
C GLY A 68 -14.30 -1.67 -0.19
N LYS A 69 -15.37 -1.03 0.31
CA LYS A 69 -16.33 -0.30 -0.53
C LYS A 69 -15.68 0.81 -1.35
N ARG A 70 -14.68 1.49 -0.79
CA ARG A 70 -13.93 2.55 -1.48
C ARG A 70 -13.02 1.99 -2.58
N GLU A 71 -12.35 0.87 -2.33
CA GLU A 71 -11.55 0.16 -3.33
C GLU A 71 -12.42 -0.41 -4.46
N GLU A 72 -13.56 -1.03 -4.13
CA GLU A 72 -14.53 -1.51 -5.12
C GLU A 72 -15.07 -0.38 -5.99
N ARG A 73 -15.43 0.76 -5.38
CA ARG A 73 -15.84 1.95 -6.15
C ARG A 73 -14.76 2.36 -7.15
N ILE A 74 -13.51 2.44 -6.73
CA ILE A 74 -12.38 2.81 -7.59
C ILE A 74 -12.20 1.79 -8.72
N LYS A 75 -12.28 0.50 -8.43
CA LYS A 75 -12.22 -0.56 -9.45
C LYS A 75 -13.34 -0.49 -10.48
N ASN A 76 -14.51 0.00 -10.08
CA ASN A 76 -15.68 0.11 -10.95
C ASN A 76 -15.76 1.43 -11.73
N LEU A 77 -14.93 2.44 -11.41
CA LEU A 77 -14.87 3.68 -12.19
C LEU A 77 -14.29 3.42 -13.59
N ASP A 78 -14.77 4.16 -14.58
CA ASP A 78 -14.15 4.18 -15.90
C ASP A 78 -12.78 4.88 -15.86
N THR A 79 -11.96 4.62 -16.86
CA THR A 79 -10.58 5.12 -16.92
C THR A 79 -10.52 6.66 -16.97
N ASP A 80 -11.50 7.33 -17.56
CA ASP A 80 -11.52 8.80 -17.63
C ASP A 80 -11.87 9.41 -16.28
N ALA A 81 -12.89 8.89 -15.58
CA ALA A 81 -13.22 9.32 -14.22
C ALA A 81 -12.07 9.08 -13.22
N LEU A 82 -11.35 7.96 -13.35
CA LEU A 82 -10.15 7.72 -12.53
C LEU A 82 -9.07 8.77 -12.74
N ILE A 83 -8.83 9.17 -14.00
CA ILE A 83 -7.83 10.18 -14.33
C ILE A 83 -8.23 11.54 -13.76
N GLU A 84 -9.51 11.91 -13.83
CA GLU A 84 -10.00 13.16 -13.23
C GLU A 84 -9.84 13.17 -11.71
N GLU A 85 -10.23 12.09 -11.02
CA GLU A 85 -10.00 11.98 -9.58
C GLU A 85 -8.50 11.93 -9.22
N PHE A 86 -7.65 11.39 -10.09
CA PHE A 86 -6.20 11.37 -9.89
C PHE A 86 -5.55 12.76 -10.00
N LYS A 87 -6.09 13.62 -10.87
CA LYS A 87 -5.63 15.01 -11.01
C LYS A 87 -5.93 15.84 -9.76
N ASP A 88 -6.99 15.51 -9.03
CA ASP A 88 -7.26 16.10 -7.73
C ASP A 88 -6.28 15.59 -6.67
N LYS A 89 -5.15 16.29 -6.53
CA LYS A 89 -4.09 15.98 -5.56
C LYS A 89 -4.54 16.12 -4.10
N LYS A 90 -5.71 16.73 -3.83
CA LYS A 90 -6.28 16.81 -2.48
C LYS A 90 -7.16 15.60 -2.15
N SER A 91 -7.50 14.79 -3.15
CA SER A 91 -8.22 13.55 -2.93
C SER A 91 -7.39 12.59 -2.10
N GLY A 92 -7.93 12.11 -0.98
CA GLY A 92 -7.32 11.02 -0.22
C GLY A 92 -7.25 9.70 -1.01
N ASN A 93 -7.80 9.63 -2.23
CA ASN A 93 -7.85 8.43 -3.08
C ASN A 93 -6.61 8.26 -3.96
N VAL A 94 -5.73 9.28 -4.09
CA VAL A 94 -4.67 9.31 -5.11
C VAL A 94 -3.79 8.05 -5.09
N ALA A 95 -3.47 7.52 -3.91
CA ALA A 95 -2.66 6.31 -3.79
C ALA A 95 -3.38 5.06 -4.33
N LEU A 96 -4.67 4.90 -4.02
CA LEU A 96 -5.50 3.79 -4.48
C LEU A 96 -5.76 3.89 -5.99
N ILE A 97 -6.09 5.09 -6.49
CA ILE A 97 -6.29 5.33 -7.93
C ILE A 97 -5.01 5.06 -8.70
N ARG A 98 -3.84 5.50 -8.19
CA ARG A 98 -2.54 5.20 -8.81
C ARG A 98 -2.30 3.69 -8.91
N LYS A 99 -2.65 2.92 -7.88
CA LYS A 99 -2.54 1.46 -7.89
C LYS A 99 -3.42 0.86 -8.98
N GLU A 100 -4.70 1.23 -9.02
CA GLU A 100 -5.68 0.77 -10.01
C GLU A 100 -5.25 1.13 -11.44
N MET A 101 -4.86 2.37 -11.71
CA MET A 101 -4.37 2.81 -13.02
C MET A 101 -3.13 2.01 -13.47
N ARG A 102 -2.23 1.64 -12.55
CA ARG A 102 -1.07 0.78 -12.87
C ARG A 102 -1.49 -0.65 -13.21
N GLU A 103 -2.51 -1.19 -12.55
CA GLU A 103 -3.07 -2.52 -12.85
C GLU A 103 -3.72 -2.52 -14.24
N ARG A 104 -4.56 -1.52 -14.54
CA ARG A 104 -5.18 -1.34 -15.87
C ARG A 104 -4.16 -1.13 -16.98
N TYR A 105 -3.12 -0.35 -16.73
CA TYR A 105 -2.03 -0.12 -17.70
C TYR A 105 -1.33 -1.43 -18.10
N LYS A 106 -1.16 -2.37 -17.16
CA LYS A 106 -0.56 -3.68 -17.43
C LYS A 106 -1.52 -4.63 -18.14
N ALA A 107 -2.81 -4.52 -17.87
CA ALA A 107 -3.83 -5.39 -18.43
C ALA A 107 -4.26 -5.01 -19.86
N ASN A 108 -4.36 -3.70 -20.14
CA ASN A 108 -4.86 -3.18 -21.41
C ASN A 108 -3.72 -2.92 -22.41
N LYS A 109 -3.90 -3.36 -23.66
CA LYS A 109 -2.84 -3.21 -24.68
C LYS A 109 -2.79 -1.82 -25.33
N ASP A 110 -3.91 -1.11 -25.51
CA ASP A 110 -3.91 0.05 -26.41
C ASP A 110 -4.53 1.34 -25.82
N PHE A 111 -5.86 1.52 -25.89
CA PHE A 111 -6.47 2.85 -25.70
C PHE A 111 -6.34 3.42 -24.28
N ASP A 112 -6.79 2.67 -23.27
CA ASP A 112 -6.70 3.08 -21.86
C ASP A 112 -5.27 3.23 -21.38
N ARG A 113 -4.37 2.43 -21.95
CA ARG A 113 -2.96 2.43 -21.63
C ARG A 113 -2.31 3.77 -22.00
N SER A 114 -2.61 4.29 -23.18
CA SER A 114 -2.12 5.61 -23.63
C SER A 114 -2.66 6.74 -22.75
N LYS A 115 -3.96 6.71 -22.40
CA LYS A 115 -4.57 7.71 -21.50
C LYS A 115 -3.90 7.73 -20.12
N ILE A 116 -3.68 6.55 -19.53
CA ILE A 116 -3.00 6.40 -18.25
C ILE A 116 -1.54 6.88 -18.34
N ALA A 117 -0.82 6.55 -19.42
CA ALA A 117 0.55 7.01 -19.64
C ALA A 117 0.64 8.54 -19.63
N THR A 118 -0.27 9.21 -20.35
CA THR A 118 -0.34 10.67 -20.42
C THR A 118 -0.59 11.28 -19.04
N ALA A 119 -1.55 10.73 -18.29
CA ALA A 119 -1.84 11.19 -16.93
C ALA A 119 -0.63 11.03 -15.98
N PHE A 120 0.07 9.90 -16.03
CA PHE A 120 1.29 9.68 -15.23
C PHE A 120 2.46 10.55 -15.65
N ASN A 121 2.63 10.81 -16.95
CA ASN A 121 3.70 11.68 -17.44
C ASN A 121 3.51 13.15 -17.00
N ALA A 122 2.26 13.60 -16.87
CA ALA A 122 1.91 14.93 -16.34
C ALA A 122 1.95 15.01 -14.80
N SER A 123 2.19 13.89 -14.11
CA SER A 123 2.21 13.80 -12.64
C SER A 123 3.63 13.98 -12.09
N ILE A 124 3.93 13.32 -10.98
CA ILE A 124 5.22 13.38 -10.28
C ILE A 124 6.30 12.56 -10.98
N LYS A 125 7.57 12.87 -10.67
CA LYS A 125 8.75 12.17 -11.22
C LYS A 125 8.69 10.65 -11.06
N MET A 126 8.16 10.14 -9.95
CA MET A 126 8.04 8.70 -9.71
C MET A 126 7.07 8.02 -10.70
N ASP A 127 5.96 8.68 -11.03
CA ASP A 127 4.97 8.14 -11.97
C ASP A 127 5.53 8.17 -13.41
N GLN A 128 6.24 9.24 -13.78
CA GLN A 128 7.00 9.32 -15.04
C GLN A 128 8.05 8.21 -15.17
N GLN A 129 8.85 7.99 -14.13
CA GLN A 129 9.86 6.92 -14.10
C GLN A 129 9.22 5.55 -14.21
N TRP A 130 8.06 5.35 -13.57
CA TRP A 130 7.32 4.10 -13.66
C TRP A 130 6.88 3.82 -15.11
N VAL A 131 6.30 4.80 -15.82
CA VAL A 131 5.93 4.63 -17.25
C VAL A 131 7.15 4.27 -18.10
N LYS A 132 8.26 5.01 -17.94
CA LYS A 132 9.54 4.72 -18.64
C LYS A 132 10.03 3.29 -18.38
N SER A 133 9.90 2.80 -17.15
CA SER A 133 10.28 1.43 -16.80
C SER A 133 9.42 0.39 -17.51
N GLN A 134 8.11 0.63 -17.66
CA GLN A 134 7.21 -0.30 -18.36
C GLN A 134 7.53 -0.35 -19.85
N VAL A 135 7.72 0.81 -20.50
CA VAL A 135 8.14 0.89 -21.91
C VAL A 135 9.47 0.19 -22.15
N ARG A 136 10.44 0.37 -21.24
CA ARG A 136 11.74 -0.32 -21.33
C ARG A 136 11.60 -1.84 -21.21
N LYS A 137 10.80 -2.33 -20.25
CA LYS A 137 10.58 -3.77 -20.04
C LYS A 137 9.98 -4.44 -21.28
N GLU A 138 9.07 -3.76 -21.96
CA GLU A 138 8.47 -4.32 -23.18
C GLU A 138 9.43 -4.34 -24.35
N ARG A 139 10.26 -3.30 -24.47
CA ARG A 139 11.20 -3.18 -25.60
C ARG A 139 12.43 -4.07 -25.47
N TYR A 140 12.90 -4.30 -24.24
CA TYR A 140 14.19 -4.95 -23.98
C TYR A 140 14.10 -6.18 -23.06
N GLY A 141 12.90 -6.59 -22.65
CA GLY A 141 12.71 -7.61 -21.61
C GLY A 141 13.00 -7.08 -20.21
N ASP A 142 12.75 -7.91 -19.20
CA ASP A 142 13.05 -7.54 -17.81
C ASP A 142 14.56 -7.54 -17.62
N SER A 143 15.16 -6.36 -17.42
CA SER A 143 16.57 -6.26 -17.07
C SER A 143 16.74 -6.73 -15.63
N GLY A 144 16.87 -8.04 -15.44
CA GLY A 144 17.28 -8.63 -14.18
C GLY A 144 18.65 -8.06 -13.81
N ASN A 145 18.67 -7.04 -12.95
CA ASN A 145 19.90 -6.51 -12.39
C ASN A 145 20.44 -7.52 -11.37
N ASN A 146 21.17 -8.50 -11.88
CA ASN A 146 22.21 -9.18 -11.11
C ASN A 146 23.58 -8.93 -11.79
N TYR A 147 23.83 -7.68 -12.19
CA TYR A 147 25.17 -7.22 -12.53
C TYR A 147 25.99 -7.09 -11.23
N GLN A 148 26.38 -8.25 -10.67
CA GLN A 148 27.65 -8.31 -9.96
C GLN A 148 28.70 -7.93 -10.99
N TRP A 149 29.21 -6.70 -10.89
CA TRP A 149 30.47 -6.34 -11.50
C TRP A 149 31.51 -7.30 -10.96
N LYS A 150 31.77 -8.40 -11.68
CA LYS A 150 32.96 -9.21 -11.46
C LYS A 150 34.11 -8.26 -11.70
N LYS A 151 34.74 -7.79 -10.62
CA LYS A 151 35.98 -7.04 -10.69
C LYS A 151 36.94 -7.87 -11.52
N THR A 152 37.24 -7.42 -12.73
CA THR A 152 38.33 -7.94 -13.53
C THR A 152 39.60 -7.57 -12.77
N SER A 153 40.12 -8.51 -11.99
CA SER A 153 41.48 -8.42 -11.48
C SER A 153 42.41 -8.57 -12.68
N TRP A 154 42.93 -7.44 -13.17
CA TRP A 154 44.08 -7.46 -14.05
C TRP A 154 45.26 -8.02 -13.25
N LYS A 155 45.79 -9.16 -13.71
CA LYS A 155 47.09 -9.69 -13.29
C LYS A 155 48.16 -9.08 -14.17
#